data_AF-A0A2W4X279-F1
#
_entry.id   AF-A0A2W4X279-F1
#
_cell.length_a   1.000
_cell.length_b   1.000
_cell.length_c   1.000
_cell.angle_alpha   90.00
_cell.angle_beta   90.00
_cell.angle_gamma   90.00
#
_symmetry.space_group_name_H-M   'P 1'
#
loop_
_entity.id
_entity.type
_entity.pdbx_description
1 polymer ?
#
loop_
_entity_poly.entity_id
_entity_poly.type
_entity_poly.pdbx_seq_one_letter_code
_entity_poly.pdbx_strand_id
1 'polypeptide(L)'
;MSLFFDADWFDAKLAERGLDRAALAIAAGIERADLHGVFTNERVASAAELETFARVLQADLLEVTLKSGVAVREAPPEDAEPSDRIESIEARLDAIDTWLAEFEAQKKKAAG
;
A
#
# COMPACT_ATOMS: atom_id res chain seq x y z
N MET A 1 -8.48 3.94 7.24
CA MET A 1 -9.31 2.84 6.73
C MET A 1 -8.35 1.74 6.33
N SER A 2 -8.28 0.63 7.07
CA SER A 2 -7.48 -0.52 6.64
C SER A 2 -8.23 -1.22 5.51
N LEU A 3 -7.54 -1.47 4.41
CA LEU A 3 -7.97 -2.50 3.48
C LEU A 3 -7.71 -3.82 4.21
N PHE A 4 -8.69 -4.73 4.26
CA PHE A 4 -8.49 -6.05 4.85
C PHE A 4 -7.80 -6.96 3.83
N PHE A 5 -7.06 -7.97 4.30
CA PHE A 5 -6.50 -8.99 3.42
C PHE A 5 -7.61 -9.74 2.65
N ASP A 6 -7.53 -9.74 1.32
CA ASP A 6 -8.49 -10.37 0.41
C ASP A 6 -8.07 -11.82 0.10
N ALA A 7 -8.32 -12.72 1.05
CA ALA A 7 -7.94 -14.13 0.94
C ALA A 7 -8.58 -14.84 -0.26
N ASP A 8 -9.83 -14.50 -0.59
CA ASP A 8 -10.56 -15.09 -1.71
C ASP A 8 -9.91 -14.72 -3.06
N TRP A 9 -9.45 -13.48 -3.20
CA TRP A 9 -8.71 -13.05 -4.41
C TRP A 9 -7.37 -13.80 -4.53
N PHE A 10 -6.62 -13.95 -3.44
CA PHE A 10 -5.37 -14.71 -3.44
C PHE A 10 -5.60 -16.17 -3.85
N ASP A 11 -6.62 -16.81 -3.28
CA ASP A 11 -6.97 -18.20 -3.59
C ASP A 11 -7.42 -18.36 -5.04
N ALA A 12 -8.23 -17.43 -5.56
CA ALA A 12 -8.64 -17.45 -6.95
C ALA A 12 -7.43 -17.35 -7.90
N LYS A 13 -6.48 -16.44 -7.61
CA LYS A 13 -5.26 -16.29 -8.40
C LYS A 13 -4.36 -17.52 -8.34
N LEU A 14 -4.28 -18.19 -7.20
CA LEU A 14 -3.55 -19.46 -7.10
C LEU A 14 -4.25 -20.57 -7.89
N ALA A 15 -5.58 -20.67 -7.78
CA ALA A 15 -6.37 -21.68 -8.47
C ALA A 15 -6.30 -21.55 -10.00
N GLU A 16 -6.30 -20.32 -10.55
CA GLU A 16 -6.05 -20.06 -11.98
C GLU A 16 -4.76 -20.72 -12.50
N ARG A 17 -3.79 -20.97 -11.60
CA ARG A 17 -2.46 -21.53 -11.89
C ARG A 17 -2.30 -22.98 -11.43
N GLY A 18 -3.36 -23.58 -10.87
CA GLY A 18 -3.28 -24.91 -10.26
C GLY A 18 -2.37 -24.96 -9.03
N LEU A 19 -2.18 -23.82 -8.36
CA LEU A 19 -1.39 -23.70 -7.14
C LEU A 19 -2.29 -23.62 -5.91
N ASP A 20 -1.69 -23.86 -4.75
CA ASP A 20 -2.30 -23.64 -3.44
C ASP A 20 -1.48 -22.62 -2.63
N ARG A 21 -1.96 -22.28 -1.44
CA ARG A 21 -1.26 -21.34 -0.54
C ARG A 21 0.14 -21.83 -0.15
N ALA A 22 0.41 -23.14 -0.16
CA ALA A 22 1.74 -23.65 0.17
C ALA A 22 2.79 -23.19 -0.84
N ALA A 23 2.40 -22.96 -2.11
CA ALA A 23 3.30 -22.38 -3.11
C ALA A 23 3.83 -20.99 -2.70
N LEU A 24 3.00 -20.16 -2.06
CA LEU A 24 3.42 -18.84 -1.56
C LEU A 24 4.42 -18.97 -0.40
N ALA A 25 4.15 -19.84 0.56
CA ALA A 25 5.07 -20.07 1.69
C ALA A 25 6.43 -20.56 1.21
N ILE A 26 6.45 -21.55 0.31
CA ILE A 26 7.67 -22.11 -0.26
C ILE A 26 8.44 -21.05 -1.03
N ALA A 27 7.77 -20.27 -1.89
CA ALA A 27 8.42 -19.25 -2.70
C ALA A 27 9.01 -18.12 -1.84
N ALA A 28 8.31 -17.71 -0.79
CA ALA A 28 8.75 -16.67 0.13
C ALA A 28 9.76 -17.18 1.18
N GLY A 29 10.00 -18.49 1.26
CA GLY A 29 10.92 -19.09 2.22
C GLY A 29 10.43 -18.98 3.67
N ILE A 30 9.11 -18.93 3.88
CA ILE A 30 8.48 -18.81 5.20
C ILE A 30 7.71 -20.07 5.58
N GLU A 31 7.43 -20.24 6.88
CA GLU A 31 6.63 -21.36 7.32
C GLU A 31 5.14 -21.18 7.00
N ARG A 32 4.40 -22.29 6.95
CA ARG A 32 2.94 -22.25 6.74
C ARG A 32 2.21 -21.47 7.85
N ALA A 33 2.72 -21.50 9.07
CA ALA A 33 2.16 -20.74 10.19
C ALA A 33 2.33 -19.22 9.96
N ASP A 34 3.50 -18.79 9.49
CA ASP A 34 3.76 -17.39 9.16
C ASP A 34 2.91 -16.90 7.99
N LEU A 35 2.69 -17.75 6.98
CA LEU A 35 1.77 -17.46 5.88
C LEU A 35 0.32 -17.39 6.39
N HIS A 36 -0.08 -18.31 7.27
CA HIS A 36 -1.41 -18.28 7.88
C HIS A 36 -1.65 -16.96 8.61
N GLY A 37 -0.68 -16.50 9.40
CA GLY A 37 -0.74 -15.21 10.08
C GLY A 37 -0.93 -14.02 9.13
N VAL A 38 -0.36 -14.07 7.92
CA VAL A 38 -0.63 -13.05 6.88
C VAL A 38 -2.08 -13.10 6.43
N PHE A 39 -2.57 -14.30 6.11
CA PHE A 39 -3.94 -14.49 5.60
C PHE A 39 -5.02 -14.19 6.65
N THR A 40 -4.71 -14.30 7.94
CA THR A 40 -5.61 -13.96 9.06
C THR A 40 -5.46 -12.52 9.54
N ASN A 41 -4.55 -11.72 8.96
CA ASN A 41 -4.13 -10.40 9.44
C ASN A 41 -3.53 -10.39 10.86
N GLU A 42 -3.05 -11.53 11.36
CA GLU A 42 -2.28 -11.61 12.61
C GLU A 42 -0.81 -11.20 12.41
N ARG A 43 -0.34 -11.17 11.16
CA ARG A 43 0.99 -10.71 10.75
C ARG A 43 0.90 -9.85 9.49
N VAL A 44 1.74 -8.82 9.43
CA VAL A 44 1.92 -8.01 8.22
C VAL A 44 2.98 -8.64 7.33
N ALA A 45 2.69 -8.78 6.02
CA ALA A 45 3.67 -9.20 5.03
C ALA A 45 4.70 -8.08 4.77
N SER A 46 5.97 -8.44 4.70
CA SER A 46 7.06 -7.56 4.29
C SER A 46 7.03 -7.28 2.78
N ALA A 47 7.73 -6.22 2.35
CA ALA A 47 7.84 -5.87 0.94
C ALA A 47 8.41 -7.02 0.08
N ALA A 48 9.45 -7.70 0.58
CA ALA A 48 10.06 -8.83 -0.12
C ALA A 48 9.11 -10.03 -0.27
N GLU A 49 8.26 -10.28 0.73
CA GLU A 49 7.21 -11.31 0.64
C GLU A 49 6.15 -10.92 -0.39
N LEU A 50 5.69 -9.65 -0.41
CA LEU A 50 4.72 -9.17 -1.39
C LEU A 50 5.24 -9.22 -2.82
N GLU A 51 6.50 -8.86 -3.06
CA GLU A 51 7.18 -9.03 -4.35
C GLU A 51 7.23 -10.48 -4.80
N THR A 52 7.45 -11.39 -3.85
CA THR A 52 7.45 -12.82 -4.12
C THR A 52 6.05 -13.33 -4.43
N PHE A 53 5.03 -12.88 -3.70
CA PHE A 53 3.65 -13.21 -3.98
C PHE A 53 3.23 -12.70 -5.37
N ALA A 54 3.57 -11.46 -5.74
CA ALA A 54 3.30 -10.93 -7.07
C ALA A 54 3.91 -11.80 -8.19
N ARG A 55 5.14 -12.29 -8.00
CA ARG A 55 5.76 -13.22 -8.95
C ARG A 55 5.03 -14.56 -9.04
N VAL A 56 4.66 -15.17 -7.92
CA VAL A 56 3.90 -16.45 -7.92
C VAL A 56 2.53 -16.28 -8.55
N LEU A 57 1.83 -15.21 -8.18
CA LEU A 57 0.49 -14.90 -8.64
C LEU A 57 0.48 -14.29 -10.05
N GLN A 58 1.65 -14.06 -10.68
CA GLN A 58 1.79 -13.37 -11.97
C GLN A 58 0.83 -12.17 -12.06
N ALA A 59 0.87 -11.33 -11.02
CA ALA A 59 0.00 -10.17 -10.83
C ALA A 59 0.87 -8.94 -10.55
N ASP A 60 0.29 -7.76 -10.72
CA ASP A 60 1.00 -6.52 -10.45
C ASP A 60 1.26 -6.35 -8.94
N LEU A 61 2.43 -5.81 -8.57
CA LEU A 61 2.80 -5.62 -7.17
C LEU A 61 1.85 -4.66 -6.44
N LEU A 62 1.37 -3.61 -7.13
CA LEU A 62 0.41 -2.67 -6.57
C LEU A 62 -0.91 -3.37 -6.27
N GLU A 63 -1.38 -4.22 -7.18
CA GLU A 63 -2.60 -5.01 -6.97
C GLU A 63 -2.44 -5.94 -5.77
N VAL A 64 -1.34 -6.68 -5.69
CA VAL A 64 -1.05 -7.59 -4.57
C VAL A 64 -0.99 -6.83 -3.24
N THR A 65 -0.36 -5.66 -3.22
CA THR A 65 -0.25 -4.82 -2.02
C THR A 65 -1.59 -4.26 -1.57
N LEU A 66 -2.43 -3.84 -2.53
CA LEU A 66 -3.79 -3.39 -2.25
C LEU A 66 -4.64 -4.53 -1.67
N LYS A 67 -4.51 -5.72 -2.26
CA LYS A 67 -5.23 -6.93 -1.86
C LYS A 67 -4.71 -7.54 -0.57
N SER A 68 -3.46 -7.32 -0.20
CA SER A 68 -2.90 -7.77 1.07
C SER A 68 -3.30 -6.90 2.25
N GLY A 69 -4.09 -5.83 2.02
CA GLY A 69 -4.50 -4.92 3.08
C GLY A 69 -3.37 -4.04 3.63
N VAL A 70 -2.19 -4.07 2.99
CA VAL A 70 -1.03 -3.28 3.41
C VAL A 70 -1.22 -1.88 2.87
N ALA A 71 -1.68 -0.97 3.73
CA ALA A 71 -1.58 0.45 3.44
C ALA A 71 -0.09 0.80 3.46
N VAL A 72 0.55 0.88 2.29
CA VAL A 72 1.89 1.45 2.16
C VAL A 72 1.79 2.92 2.55
N ARG A 73 1.99 3.20 3.83
CA ARG A 73 2.57 4.47 4.24
C ARG A 73 4.05 4.28 4.07
N GLU A 74 4.62 5.02 3.13
CA GLU A 74 6.04 5.30 3.12
C GLU A 74 6.41 5.74 4.54
N ALA A 75 7.12 4.87 5.27
CA ALA A 75 7.66 5.26 6.56
C ALA A 75 8.69 6.35 6.26
N PRO A 76 8.65 7.50 6.96
CA PRO A 76 9.72 8.49 6.84
C PRO A 76 11.05 7.78 7.13
N PRO A 77 12.15 8.18 6.48
CA PRO A 77 13.47 7.67 6.83
C PRO A 77 13.68 7.81 8.33
N GLU A 78 14.32 6.82 8.97
CA GLU A 78 14.46 6.75 10.44
C GLU A 78 15.18 7.98 11.04
N ASP A 79 15.88 8.75 10.20
CA ASP A 79 16.60 9.98 10.54
C ASP A 79 15.80 11.28 10.26
N ALA A 80 14.52 11.20 9.87
CA ALA A 80 13.68 12.38 9.69
C ALA A 80 13.26 12.93 11.06
N GLU A 81 13.86 14.06 11.45
CA GLU A 81 13.49 14.73 12.69
C GLU A 81 12.01 15.17 12.62
N PRO A 82 11.26 15.10 13.74
CA PRO A 82 9.86 15.55 13.78
C PRO A 82 9.65 17.00 13.30
N SER A 83 10.70 17.84 13.34
CA SER A 83 10.72 19.19 12.78
C SER A 83 10.54 19.21 11.27
N ASP A 84 11.25 18.33 10.55
CA ASP A 84 11.25 18.30 9.07
C ASP A 84 9.85 17.94 8.54
N ARG A 85 9.13 17.13 9.32
CA ARG A 85 7.74 16.79 9.03
C ARG A 85 6.81 17.98 9.19
N ILE A 86 7.00 18.78 10.24
CA ILE A 86 6.18 19.97 10.48
C ILE A 86 6.42 20.99 9.37
N GLU A 87 7.68 21.26 9.03
CA GLU A 87 8.06 22.17 7.95
C GLU A 87 7.51 21.72 6.59
N SER A 88 7.55 20.42 6.29
CA SER A 88 6.96 19.85 5.07
C SER A 88 5.43 20.01 5.02
N ILE A 89 4.76 19.87 6.16
CA ILE A 89 3.31 20.06 6.26
C ILE A 89 2.96 21.55 6.08
N GLU A 90 3.70 22.45 6.72
CA GLU A 90 3.51 23.91 6.60
C GLU A 90 3.70 24.39 5.17
N ALA A 91 4.78 23.97 4.50
CA ALA A 91 5.03 24.32 3.09
C ALA A 91 3.93 23.84 2.15
N ARG A 92 3.32 22.68 2.44
CA ARG A 92 2.18 22.15 1.68
C ARG A 92 0.89 22.94 1.94
N LEU A 93 0.69 23.42 3.16
CA LEU A 93 -0.46 24.28 3.51
C LEU A 93 -0.36 25.63 2.80
N ASP A 94 0.82 26.26 2.79
CA ASP A 94 1.05 27.53 2.08
C ASP A 94 0.79 27.41 0.56
N ALA A 95 1.18 26.27 -0.03
CA ALA A 95 0.91 25.99 -1.44
C ALA A 95 -0.60 25.84 -1.73
N ILE A 96 -1.35 25.23 -0.81
CA ILE A 96 -2.81 25.09 -0.92
C ILE A 96 -3.49 26.45 -0.79
N ASP A 97 -3.08 27.28 0.18
CA ASP A 97 -3.64 28.61 0.40
C ASP A 97 -3.40 29.52 -0.82
N THR A 98 -2.21 29.44 -1.42
CA THR A 98 -1.89 30.16 -2.66
C THR A 98 -2.79 29.71 -3.81
N TRP A 99 -2.97 28.40 -3.98
CA TRP A 99 -3.83 27.84 -5.02
C TRP A 99 -5.30 28.25 -4.84
N LEU A 100 -5.80 28.29 -3.60
CA LEU A 100 -7.16 28.75 -3.30
C LEU A 100 -7.35 30.22 -3.64
N ALA A 101 -6.39 31.08 -3.29
CA ALA A 101 -6.45 32.51 -3.63
C ALA A 101 -6.46 32.73 -5.15
N GLU A 102 -5.65 31.97 -5.90
CA GLU A 102 -5.64 32.02 -7.36
C GLU A 102 -6.97 31.53 -7.98
N PHE A 103 -7.54 30.47 -7.42
CA PHE A 103 -8.82 29.90 -7.87
C PHE A 103 -9.98 30.88 -7.65
N GLU A 104 -10.06 31.52 -6.48
CA GLU A 104 -11.05 32.55 -6.19
C GLU A 104 -10.91 33.77 -7.10
N ALA A 105 -9.68 34.21 -7.37
CA ALA A 105 -9.40 35.33 -8.27
C ALA A 105 -9.83 35.02 -9.72
N GLN A 106 -9.60 33.79 -10.20
CA GLN A 106 -10.05 33.35 -11.52
C GLN A 106 -11.58 33.30 -11.63
N LYS A 107 -12.26 32.76 -10.62
CA LYS A 107 -13.72 32.73 -10.56
C LYS A 107 -14.32 34.14 -10.56
N LYS A 108 -13.72 35.08 -9.83
CA LYS A 108 -14.18 36.48 -9.80
C LYS A 108 -14.00 37.19 -11.15
N LYS A 109 -12.92 36.90 -11.87
CA LYS A 109 -12.68 37.42 -13.23
C LYS A 109 -13.62 36.82 -14.28
N ALA A 110 -14.07 35.58 -14.12
CA ALA A 110 -15.00 34.93 -15.05
C ALA A 110 -16.47 35.34 -14.84
N ALA A 111 -16.79 35.98 -13.70
CA ALA A 111 -18.13 36.38 -13.31
C ALA A 111 -18.41 37.90 -13.45
N GLY A 112 -17.45 38.69 -13.92
CA GLY A 112 -17.58 40.12 -14.19
C GLY A 112 -17.38 40.42 -15.68
#